data_AF-A0A803M282-F1
#
_entry.id   AF-A0A803M282-F1
#
_cell.length_a   1.000
_cell.length_b   1.000
_cell.length_c   1.000
_cell.angle_alpha   90.00
_cell.angle_beta   90.00
_cell.angle_gamma   90.00
#
_symmetry.space_group_name_H-M   'P 1'
#
loop_
_entity.id
_entity.type
_entity.pdbx_description
1 polymer ?
#
loop_
_entity_poly.entity_id
_entity_poly.type
_entity_poly.pdbx_seq_one_letter_code
_entity_poly.pdbx_strand_id
1 'polypeptide(L)'
;MRWSVGAWASPERVRKAGGVGGGRCRVGLRLETKLSLLEEELCEANLDDPSKICKIFDKYAEQPVLKEKSAFRKLHIIDKCFSHRTVEEIFSSLEKENENAEINGDWISAAIDSLKRASPTSLKISLKSIREGRLQGVGQCLIREFRMVCHVLRGEVSRDFFEGCRAILIDRDRNPKWSPSRLDQVSYEMVNHYFSRVNDEGWMDLKLPTKLNLPPSAMAKL
;
A
#
# COMPACT_ATOMS: atom_id res chain seq x y z
N MET A 1 -5.32 -13.88 -5.11
CA MET A 1 -4.98 -13.00 -3.96
C MET A 1 -5.03 -11.56 -4.42
N ARG A 2 -6.07 -10.83 -3.99
CA ARG A 2 -6.56 -9.58 -4.60
C ARG A 2 -6.02 -8.37 -3.81
N TRP A 3 -4.76 -8.03 -4.02
CA TRP A 3 -4.14 -6.81 -3.49
C TRP A 3 -4.29 -5.68 -4.51
N SER A 4 -5.50 -5.12 -4.61
CA SER A 4 -5.79 -3.96 -5.47
C SER A 4 -6.17 -2.73 -4.66
N VAL A 5 -6.72 -2.89 -3.44
CA VAL A 5 -7.25 -1.75 -2.67
C VAL A 5 -6.18 -1.03 -1.85
N GLY A 6 -5.25 -1.76 -1.22
CA GLY A 6 -4.25 -1.14 -0.32
C GLY A 6 -3.15 -0.35 -1.04
N ALA A 7 -2.92 -0.65 -2.32
CA ALA A 7 -1.88 -0.06 -3.15
C ALA A 7 -2.22 1.33 -3.71
N TRP A 8 -3.52 1.65 -3.81
CA TRP A 8 -4.02 2.82 -4.54
C TRP A 8 -4.95 3.69 -3.72
N ALA A 9 -5.04 3.42 -2.41
CA ALA A 9 -5.80 4.27 -1.51
C ALA A 9 -5.13 5.65 -1.47
N SER A 10 -5.83 6.64 -2.05
CA SER A 10 -5.60 8.07 -1.83
C SER A 10 -5.33 8.33 -0.33
N PRO A 11 -4.48 9.32 0.05
CA PRO A 11 -4.16 9.62 1.45
C PRO A 11 -5.34 10.06 2.33
N GLU A 12 -6.58 9.91 1.86
CA GLU A 12 -7.78 9.90 2.70
C GLU A 12 -7.68 8.76 3.72
N ARG A 13 -6.97 9.08 4.80
CA ARG A 13 -7.29 8.76 6.19
C ARG A 13 -8.25 7.57 6.29
N VAL A 14 -7.69 6.37 6.34
CA VAL A 14 -8.34 5.18 6.90
C VAL A 14 -8.54 5.44 8.41
N ARG A 15 -9.45 6.35 8.77
CA ARG A 15 -9.94 6.53 10.16
C ARG A 15 -11.36 6.03 10.25
N LYS A 16 -11.56 5.17 11.25
CA LYS A 16 -12.83 4.78 11.90
C LYS A 16 -13.98 4.29 10.99
N ALA A 17 -13.76 4.05 9.70
CA ALA A 17 -14.75 3.45 8.82
C ALA A 17 -14.21 2.16 8.20
N GLY A 18 -14.49 1.04 8.88
CA GLY A 18 -14.50 -0.30 8.28
C GLY A 18 -13.22 -0.70 7.56
N GLY A 19 -12.17 -1.00 8.32
CA GLY A 19 -11.03 -1.77 7.84
C GLY A 19 -11.46 -3.20 7.50
N VAL A 20 -12.07 -3.37 6.33
CA VAL A 20 -12.25 -4.65 5.64
C VAL A 20 -11.90 -4.42 4.17
N GLY A 21 -10.63 -4.05 3.94
CA GLY A 21 -10.09 -3.82 2.60
C GLY A 21 -8.87 -4.69 2.38
N GLY A 22 -9.04 -5.81 1.66
CA GLY A 22 -7.99 -6.53 0.93
C GLY A 22 -6.95 -7.33 1.71
N GLY A 23 -6.71 -7.04 3.00
CA GLY A 23 -5.72 -7.73 3.82
C GLY A 23 -6.10 -7.80 5.30
N ARG A 24 -6.73 -8.92 5.70
CA ARG A 24 -6.73 -9.52 7.04
C ARG A 24 -6.85 -8.63 8.30
N CYS A 25 -7.77 -7.68 8.35
CA CYS A 25 -8.46 -7.45 9.63
C CYS A 25 -9.42 -8.63 9.83
N ARG A 26 -9.00 -9.63 10.61
CA ARG A 26 -9.84 -10.80 10.95
C ARG A 26 -10.93 -10.45 11.98
N VAL A 27 -10.75 -9.34 12.69
CA VAL A 27 -11.56 -8.94 13.84
C VAL A 27 -11.89 -7.47 13.72
N GLY A 28 -13.17 -7.13 13.59
CA GLY A 28 -13.66 -5.79 13.86
C GLY A 28 -13.99 -5.69 15.35
N LEU A 29 -13.25 -4.87 16.10
CA LEU A 29 -13.56 -4.59 17.51
C LEU A 29 -14.31 -3.27 17.61
N ARG A 30 -15.44 -3.25 18.32
CA ARG A 30 -16.05 -1.99 18.79
C ARG A 30 -15.18 -1.47 19.95
N LEU A 31 -14.30 -0.53 19.58
CA LEU A 31 -13.02 -0.21 20.24
C LEU A 31 -13.08 0.34 21.68
N GLU A 32 -14.24 0.68 22.24
CA GLU A 32 -14.25 1.42 23.52
C GLU A 32 -14.61 0.57 24.75
N THR A 33 -15.35 -0.54 24.61
CA THR A 33 -15.77 -1.36 25.77
C THR A 33 -15.21 -2.78 25.77
N LYS A 34 -14.85 -3.32 24.61
CA LYS A 34 -14.39 -4.71 24.48
C LYS A 34 -12.87 -4.87 24.49
N LEU A 35 -12.13 -3.77 24.34
CA LEU A 35 -10.68 -3.80 24.25
C LEU A 35 -10.05 -4.17 25.60
N SER A 36 -10.48 -3.56 26.70
CA SER A 36 -9.97 -3.87 28.04
C SER A 36 -10.22 -5.33 28.42
N LEU A 37 -11.41 -5.87 28.13
CA LEU A 37 -11.75 -7.28 28.38
C LEU A 37 -10.93 -8.24 27.51
N LEU A 38 -10.61 -7.85 26.28
CA LEU A 38 -9.74 -8.62 25.38
C LEU A 38 -8.29 -8.62 25.90
N GLU A 39 -7.79 -7.47 26.35
CA GLU A 39 -6.44 -7.35 26.92
C GLU A 39 -6.29 -8.20 28.19
N GLU A 40 -7.27 -8.15 29.10
CA GLU A 40 -7.31 -8.99 30.30
C GLU A 40 -7.28 -10.49 29.94
N GLU A 41 -8.13 -10.94 29.01
CA GLU A 41 -8.17 -12.37 28.64
C GLU A 41 -6.93 -12.82 27.87
N LEU A 42 -6.26 -11.93 27.12
CA LEU A 42 -4.98 -12.24 26.49
C LEU A 42 -3.82 -12.33 27.50
N CYS A 43 -3.83 -11.53 28.56
CA CYS A 43 -2.82 -11.59 29.63
C CYS A 43 -2.95 -12.87 30.46
N GLU A 44 -4.18 -13.34 30.71
CA GLU A 44 -4.44 -14.59 31.45
C GLU A 44 -4.26 -15.85 30.59
N ALA A 45 -4.22 -15.71 29.26
CA ALA A 45 -4.05 -16.84 28.36
C ALA A 45 -2.59 -17.27 28.23
N ASN A 46 -2.35 -18.58 28.26
CA ASN A 46 -1.05 -19.12 27.85
C ASN A 46 -0.85 -18.89 26.33
N LEU A 47 0.11 -18.01 25.99
CA LEU A 47 0.41 -17.54 24.63
C LEU A 47 1.23 -18.53 23.79
N ASP A 48 1.62 -19.69 24.33
CA ASP A 48 2.41 -20.69 23.61
C ASP A 48 1.60 -21.43 22.52
N ASP A 49 0.26 -21.35 22.56
CA ASP A 49 -0.63 -21.91 21.54
C ASP A 49 -1.35 -20.81 20.73
N PRO A 50 -0.95 -20.57 19.47
CA PRO A 50 -1.60 -19.61 18.58
C PRO A 50 -3.10 -19.86 18.38
N SER A 51 -3.57 -21.10 18.58
CA SER A 51 -4.99 -21.45 18.42
C SER A 51 -5.85 -20.89 19.53
N LYS A 52 -5.33 -20.81 20.77
CA LYS A 52 -6.03 -20.18 21.91
C LYS A 52 -6.17 -18.68 21.69
N ILE A 53 -5.10 -18.04 21.23
CA ILE A 53 -5.10 -16.63 20.85
C ILE A 53 -6.16 -16.35 19.78
N CYS A 54 -6.25 -17.20 18.75
CA CYS A 54 -7.29 -17.05 17.72
C CYS A 54 -8.71 -17.17 18.29
N LYS A 55 -8.96 -18.11 19.19
CA LYS A 55 -10.28 -18.28 19.83
C LYS A 55 -10.69 -17.07 20.66
N ILE A 56 -9.75 -16.49 21.39
CA ILE A 56 -9.97 -15.26 22.17
C ILE A 56 -10.34 -14.14 21.19
N PHE A 57 -9.58 -13.95 20.12
CA PHE A 57 -9.91 -12.96 19.10
C PHE A 57 -11.30 -13.17 18.45
N ASP A 58 -11.66 -14.41 18.14
CA ASP A 58 -12.96 -14.76 17.54
C ASP A 58 -14.13 -14.47 18.50
N LYS A 59 -13.94 -14.63 19.81
CA LYS A 59 -14.94 -14.31 20.85
C LYS A 59 -15.33 -12.83 20.85
N TYR A 60 -14.36 -11.95 20.59
CA TYR A 60 -14.59 -10.50 20.55
C TYR A 60 -14.85 -9.96 19.14
N ALA A 61 -14.74 -10.80 18.11
CA ALA A 61 -14.96 -10.41 16.72
C ALA A 61 -16.42 -10.06 16.45
N GLU A 62 -16.65 -8.85 15.94
CA GLU A 62 -17.95 -8.45 15.38
C GLU A 62 -17.86 -8.41 13.85
N GLN A 63 -18.92 -8.88 13.20
CA GLN A 63 -19.07 -8.69 11.76
C GLN A 63 -19.34 -7.21 11.48
N PRO A 64 -18.47 -6.54 10.73
CA PRO A 64 -18.64 -5.13 10.45
C PRO A 64 -19.82 -4.94 9.49
N VAL A 65 -20.71 -3.99 9.82
CA VAL A 65 -21.79 -3.60 8.92
C VAL A 65 -21.20 -2.87 7.71
N LEU A 66 -21.37 -3.46 6.52
CA LEU A 66 -20.89 -2.87 5.27
C LEU A 66 -21.72 -1.64 4.92
N LYS A 67 -21.11 -0.46 5.11
CA LYS A 67 -21.71 0.81 4.70
C LYS A 67 -21.96 0.84 3.18
N GLU A 68 -23.01 1.55 2.78
CA GLU A 68 -23.41 1.71 1.38
C GLU A 68 -22.27 2.31 0.53
N LYS A 69 -21.58 3.32 1.03
CA LYS A 69 -20.41 3.95 0.39
C LYS A 69 -19.08 3.20 0.60
N SER A 70 -19.10 1.95 1.05
CA SER A 70 -17.86 1.19 1.34
C SER A 70 -17.07 0.87 0.07
N ALA A 71 -15.74 0.82 0.20
CA ALA A 71 -14.85 0.41 -0.88
C ALA A 71 -15.16 -1.02 -1.37
N PHE A 72 -15.74 -1.87 -0.52
CA PHE A 72 -16.13 -3.24 -0.89
C PHE A 72 -17.11 -3.26 -2.07
N ARG A 73 -18.09 -2.36 -2.10
CA ARG A 73 -19.05 -2.27 -3.22
C ARG A 73 -18.41 -1.75 -4.51
N LYS A 74 -17.24 -1.11 -4.40
CA LYS A 74 -16.46 -0.54 -5.52
C LYS A 74 -15.38 -1.50 -6.03
N LEU A 75 -15.19 -2.67 -5.40
CA LEU A 75 -14.10 -3.60 -5.72
C LEU A 75 -14.05 -4.00 -7.19
N HIS A 76 -15.20 -4.29 -7.81
CA HIS A 76 -15.21 -4.70 -9.21
C HIS A 76 -14.61 -3.62 -10.14
N ILE A 77 -14.90 -2.34 -9.90
CA ILE A 77 -14.34 -1.21 -10.65
C ILE A 77 -12.86 -1.03 -10.33
N ILE A 78 -12.50 -1.08 -9.04
CA ILE A 78 -11.10 -0.98 -8.59
C ILE A 78 -10.26 -2.08 -9.25
N ASP A 79 -10.72 -3.32 -9.21
CA ASP A 79 -10.01 -4.45 -9.79
C ASP A 79 -9.95 -4.37 -11.31
N LYS A 80 -11.00 -3.87 -11.97
CA LYS A 80 -10.98 -3.60 -13.41
C LYS A 80 -9.89 -2.56 -13.75
N CYS A 81 -9.96 -1.36 -13.16
CA CYS A 81 -9.06 -0.26 -13.51
C CYS A 81 -7.62 -0.49 -13.06
N PHE A 82 -7.39 -1.02 -11.87
CA PHE A 82 -6.05 -1.22 -11.31
C PHE A 82 -5.45 -2.60 -11.64
N SER A 83 -6.02 -3.35 -12.59
CA SER A 83 -5.43 -4.59 -13.12
C SER A 83 -4.43 -4.35 -14.25
N HIS A 84 -4.46 -3.19 -14.89
CA HIS A 84 -3.60 -2.83 -16.02
C HIS A 84 -2.10 -2.81 -15.67
N ARG A 85 -1.25 -2.84 -16.71
CA ARG A 85 0.22 -2.99 -16.56
C ARG A 85 0.93 -1.66 -16.43
N THR A 86 0.37 -0.59 -16.97
CA THR A 86 0.97 0.75 -16.92
C THR A 86 0.09 1.74 -16.17
N VAL A 87 0.67 2.84 -15.70
CA VAL A 87 -0.07 3.90 -14.99
C VAL A 87 -1.01 4.61 -15.97
N GLU A 88 -0.57 4.77 -17.21
CA GLU A 88 -1.32 5.37 -18.32
C GLU A 88 -2.60 4.57 -18.64
N GLU A 89 -2.51 3.24 -18.70
CA GLU A 89 -3.68 2.36 -18.87
C GLU A 89 -4.64 2.45 -17.69
N ILE A 90 -4.12 2.58 -16.47
CA ILE A 90 -4.94 2.76 -15.25
C ILE A 90 -5.73 4.08 -15.35
N PHE A 91 -5.08 5.18 -15.73
CA PHE A 91 -5.76 6.47 -15.95
C PHE A 91 -6.84 6.36 -17.02
N SER A 92 -6.51 5.80 -18.19
CA SER A 92 -7.47 5.63 -19.28
C SER A 92 -8.68 4.78 -18.85
N SER A 93 -8.44 3.73 -18.06
CA SER A 93 -9.52 2.90 -17.54
C SER A 93 -10.39 3.64 -16.53
N LEU A 94 -9.80 4.43 -15.62
CA LEU A 94 -10.55 5.24 -14.66
C LEU A 94 -11.38 6.31 -15.36
N GLU A 95 -10.83 6.99 -16.37
CA GLU A 95 -11.53 8.03 -17.14
C GLU A 95 -12.75 7.44 -17.87
N LYS A 96 -12.60 6.27 -18.51
CA LYS A 96 -13.72 5.54 -19.13
C LYS A 96 -14.80 5.15 -18.12
N GLU A 97 -14.42 4.66 -16.94
CA GLU A 97 -15.41 4.34 -15.91
C GLU A 97 -16.11 5.60 -15.36
N ASN A 98 -15.40 6.72 -15.30
CA ASN A 98 -15.95 8.00 -14.86
C ASN A 98 -17.01 8.54 -15.84
N GLU A 99 -16.79 8.39 -17.16
CA GLU A 99 -17.74 8.80 -18.20
C GLU A 99 -19.02 7.96 -18.20
N ASN A 100 -18.92 6.66 -17.87
CA ASN A 100 -20.05 5.73 -17.89
C ASN A 100 -20.88 5.73 -16.60
N ALA A 101 -20.43 6.40 -15.54
CA ALA A 101 -21.01 6.28 -14.22
C ALA A 101 -22.03 7.38 -13.89
N GLU A 102 -23.33 7.12 -14.10
CA GLU A 102 -24.40 8.05 -13.69
C GLU A 102 -24.51 8.24 -12.16
N ILE A 103 -24.03 7.28 -11.34
CA ILE A 103 -24.21 7.25 -9.87
C ILE A 103 -22.88 7.13 -9.09
N ASN A 104 -21.78 6.78 -9.76
CA ASN A 104 -20.49 6.45 -9.12
C ASN A 104 -19.32 7.38 -9.52
N GLY A 105 -19.56 8.44 -10.30
CA GLY A 105 -18.50 9.34 -10.79
C GLY A 105 -17.68 10.02 -9.69
N ASP A 106 -18.32 10.46 -8.60
CA ASP A 106 -17.69 11.30 -7.56
C ASP A 106 -16.42 10.71 -6.93
N TRP A 107 -16.36 9.39 -6.73
CA TRP A 107 -15.17 8.78 -6.13
C TRP A 107 -14.09 8.48 -7.18
N ILE A 108 -14.50 8.23 -8.43
CA ILE A 108 -13.58 7.95 -9.53
C ILE A 108 -12.87 9.24 -9.91
N SER A 109 -13.59 10.36 -10.03
CA SER A 109 -13.03 11.69 -10.24
C SER A 109 -12.06 12.08 -9.12
N ALA A 110 -12.45 11.89 -7.85
CA ALA A 110 -11.56 12.13 -6.72
C ALA A 110 -10.29 11.26 -6.74
N ALA A 111 -10.40 10.00 -7.20
CA ALA A 111 -9.24 9.12 -7.36
C ALA A 111 -8.32 9.59 -8.49
N ILE A 112 -8.88 9.96 -9.65
CA ILE A 112 -8.13 10.52 -10.78
C ILE A 112 -7.39 11.78 -10.35
N ASP A 113 -8.06 12.70 -9.66
CA ASP A 113 -7.47 13.95 -9.17
C ASP A 113 -6.35 13.70 -8.16
N SER A 114 -6.52 12.69 -7.30
CA SER A 114 -5.48 12.29 -6.35
C SER A 114 -4.24 11.76 -7.07
N LEU A 115 -4.43 10.89 -8.08
CA LEU A 115 -3.33 10.39 -8.89
C LEU A 115 -2.65 11.51 -9.70
N LYS A 116 -3.41 12.46 -10.27
CA LYS A 116 -2.86 13.60 -11.02
C LYS A 116 -1.99 14.53 -10.17
N ARG A 117 -2.25 14.63 -8.86
CA ARG A 117 -1.44 15.41 -7.91
C ARG A 117 -0.18 14.68 -7.44
N ALA A 118 -0.10 13.36 -7.61
CA ALA A 118 1.06 12.58 -7.20
C ALA A 118 2.24 12.74 -8.16
N SER A 119 3.45 12.43 -7.68
CA SER A 119 4.64 12.38 -8.53
C SER A 119 4.48 11.29 -9.61
N PRO A 120 4.66 11.62 -10.91
CA PRO A 120 4.64 10.64 -12.00
C PRO A 120 5.66 9.51 -11.80
N THR A 121 6.86 9.85 -11.30
CA THR A 121 7.91 8.89 -10.96
C THR A 121 7.44 7.94 -9.88
N SER A 122 6.90 8.48 -8.78
CA SER A 122 6.39 7.70 -7.64
C SER A 122 5.28 6.72 -8.05
N LEU A 123 4.36 7.14 -8.92
CA LEU A 123 3.30 6.28 -9.44
C LEU A 123 3.86 5.07 -10.19
N LYS A 124 4.83 5.28 -11.09
CA LYS A 124 5.41 4.20 -11.89
C LYS A 124 6.27 3.24 -11.08
N ILE A 125 7.12 3.74 -10.18
CA ILE A 125 7.93 2.86 -9.32
C ILE A 125 7.04 2.08 -8.35
N SER A 126 5.98 2.70 -7.81
CA SER A 126 5.03 2.02 -6.91
C SER A 126 4.30 0.89 -7.63
N LEU A 127 3.73 1.17 -8.81
CA LEU A 127 3.07 0.15 -9.63
C LEU A 127 4.02 -1.02 -9.92
N LYS A 128 5.24 -0.74 -10.38
CA LYS A 128 6.23 -1.78 -10.65
C LYS A 128 6.54 -2.60 -9.39
N SER A 129 6.78 -1.96 -8.26
CA SER A 129 7.12 -2.64 -7.02
C SER A 129 5.99 -3.56 -6.53
N ILE A 130 4.74 -3.10 -6.61
CA ILE A 130 3.57 -3.92 -6.28
C ILE A 130 3.47 -5.14 -7.21
N ARG A 131 3.74 -4.97 -8.52
CA ARG A 131 3.64 -6.05 -9.49
C ARG A 131 4.72 -7.11 -9.28
N GLU A 132 5.97 -6.70 -9.08
CA GLU A 132 7.07 -7.63 -8.80
C GLU A 132 6.89 -8.32 -7.44
N GLY A 133 6.43 -7.59 -6.42
CA GLY A 133 6.21 -8.11 -5.08
C GLY A 133 5.17 -9.23 -4.99
N ARG A 134 4.25 -9.32 -5.97
CA ARG A 134 3.26 -10.42 -6.03
C ARG A 134 3.88 -11.80 -6.27
N LEU A 135 5.10 -11.85 -6.80
CA LEU A 135 5.81 -13.07 -7.17
C LEU A 135 6.99 -13.37 -6.24
N GLN A 136 7.16 -12.60 -5.16
CA GLN A 136 8.32 -12.63 -4.28
C GLN A 136 7.91 -12.87 -2.82
N GLY A 137 8.75 -13.59 -2.07
CA GLY A 137 8.61 -13.67 -0.61
C GLY A 137 8.97 -12.35 0.06
N VAL A 138 8.51 -12.15 1.31
CA VAL A 138 8.69 -10.88 2.05
C VAL A 138 10.16 -10.43 2.10
N GLY A 139 11.10 -11.35 2.31
CA GLY A 139 12.52 -11.01 2.36
C GLY A 139 13.06 -10.42 1.05
N GLN A 140 12.65 -10.97 -0.09
CA GLN A 140 13.04 -10.44 -1.41
C GLN A 140 12.41 -9.07 -1.67
N CYS A 141 11.14 -8.89 -1.28
CA CYS A 141 10.49 -7.58 -1.32
C CYS A 141 11.27 -6.55 -0.48
N LEU A 142 11.63 -6.86 0.77
CA LEU A 142 12.36 -5.93 1.63
C LEU A 142 13.72 -5.51 1.03
N ILE A 143 14.46 -6.44 0.44
CA ILE A 143 15.73 -6.12 -0.24
C ILE A 143 15.48 -5.19 -1.43
N ARG A 144 14.45 -5.45 -2.24
CA ARG A 144 14.07 -4.60 -3.39
C ARG A 144 13.62 -3.21 -2.95
N GLU A 145 12.71 -3.11 -1.98
CA GLU A 145 12.22 -1.83 -1.46
C GLU A 145 13.37 -1.02 -0.85
N PHE A 146 14.32 -1.67 -0.16
CA PHE A 146 15.50 -1.00 0.37
C PHE A 146 16.32 -0.34 -0.75
N ARG A 147 16.65 -1.08 -1.83
CA ARG A 147 17.34 -0.50 -3.01
C ARG A 147 16.58 0.69 -3.58
N MET A 148 15.26 0.55 -3.74
CA MET A 148 14.41 1.62 -4.25
C MET A 148 14.50 2.87 -3.37
N VAL A 149 14.43 2.72 -2.05
CA VAL A 149 14.58 3.84 -1.09
C VAL A 149 15.98 4.48 -1.19
N CYS A 150 17.05 3.70 -1.33
CA CYS A 150 18.39 4.23 -1.51
C CYS A 150 18.46 5.15 -2.74
N HIS A 151 17.94 4.71 -3.89
CA HIS A 151 17.87 5.53 -5.11
C HIS A 151 17.01 6.79 -4.94
N VAL A 152 15.87 6.67 -4.24
CA VAL A 152 15.00 7.82 -3.91
C VAL A 152 15.74 8.86 -3.06
N LEU A 153 16.50 8.42 -2.05
CA LEU A 153 17.26 9.31 -1.16
C LEU A 153 18.47 9.94 -1.84
N ARG A 154 19.13 9.21 -2.75
CA ARG A 154 20.24 9.74 -3.56
C ARG A 154 19.77 10.77 -4.58
N GLY A 155 18.50 10.68 -5.00
CA GLY A 155 17.87 11.68 -5.87
C GLY A 155 18.47 11.76 -7.28
N GLU A 156 19.08 10.66 -7.76
CA GLU A 156 19.82 10.61 -9.04
C GLU A 156 18.89 10.78 -10.25
N VAL A 157 17.69 10.19 -10.19
CA VAL A 157 16.70 10.25 -11.27
C VAL A 157 15.69 11.37 -11.04
N SER A 158 15.26 11.56 -9.79
CA SER A 158 14.28 12.58 -9.41
C SER A 158 14.49 13.01 -7.96
N ARG A 159 14.22 14.28 -7.68
CA ARG A 159 14.24 14.87 -6.32
C ARG A 159 12.83 14.99 -5.71
N ASP A 160 11.84 14.30 -6.28
CA ASP A 160 10.43 14.39 -5.88
C ASP A 160 10.20 14.04 -4.40
N PHE A 161 11.01 13.17 -3.80
CA PHE A 161 10.89 12.89 -2.36
C PHE A 161 11.11 14.16 -1.52
N PHE A 162 12.19 14.90 -1.79
CA PHE A 162 12.50 16.13 -1.07
C PHE A 162 11.47 17.23 -1.36
N GLU A 163 11.04 17.35 -2.62
CA GLU A 163 10.01 18.31 -3.01
C GLU A 163 8.66 18.00 -2.36
N GLY A 164 8.28 16.73 -2.28
CA GLY A 164 7.07 16.30 -1.59
C GLY A 164 7.12 16.60 -0.10
N CYS A 165 8.26 16.33 0.56
CA CYS A 165 8.50 16.72 1.94
C CYS A 165 8.39 18.24 2.13
N ARG A 166 9.00 19.04 1.24
CA ARG A 166 8.91 20.49 1.27
C ARG A 166 7.46 20.95 1.19
N ALA A 167 6.73 20.52 0.16
CA ALA A 167 5.36 20.95 -0.11
C ALA A 167 4.36 20.57 0.99
N ILE A 168 4.57 19.41 1.65
CA ILE A 168 3.62 18.89 2.65
C ILE A 168 3.99 19.29 4.07
N LEU A 169 5.28 19.23 4.44
CA LEU A 169 5.72 19.32 5.84
C LEU A 169 6.40 20.65 6.16
N ILE A 170 7.19 21.19 5.23
CA ILE A 170 8.01 22.39 5.46
C ILE A 170 7.20 23.64 5.11
N ASP A 171 6.95 23.87 3.83
CA ASP A 171 6.28 25.07 3.34
C ASP A 171 4.75 24.94 3.43
N ARG A 172 4.25 23.70 3.45
CA ARG A 172 2.82 23.36 3.57
C ARG A 172 1.93 23.99 2.48
N ASP A 173 2.51 24.32 1.34
CA ASP A 173 1.79 24.89 0.19
C ASP A 173 0.91 23.86 -0.54
N ARG A 174 1.15 22.56 -0.33
CA ARG A 174 0.50 21.45 -1.04
C ARG A 174 0.59 21.57 -2.56
N ASN A 175 1.63 22.25 -3.06
CA ASN A 175 1.87 22.49 -4.47
C ASN A 175 3.28 22.03 -4.88
N PRO A 176 3.53 20.71 -4.85
CA PRO A 176 4.82 20.16 -5.22
C PRO A 176 5.11 20.32 -6.72
N LYS A 177 6.34 20.69 -7.04
CA LYS A 177 6.85 20.84 -8.41
C LYS A 177 7.61 19.60 -8.83
N TRP A 178 6.87 18.58 -9.27
CA TRP A 178 7.45 17.30 -9.68
C TRP A 178 8.37 17.42 -10.89
N SER A 179 9.45 16.64 -10.88
CA SER A 179 10.39 16.51 -11.98
C SER A 179 10.82 15.05 -12.12
N PRO A 180 10.46 14.36 -13.22
CA PRO A 180 9.62 14.83 -14.33
C PRO A 180 8.16 15.12 -13.95
N SER A 181 7.52 16.08 -14.63
CA SER A 181 6.17 16.55 -14.30
C SER A 181 5.04 15.79 -15.02
N ARG A 182 5.37 15.00 -16.04
CA ARG A 182 4.41 14.20 -16.83
C ARG A 182 4.79 12.72 -16.86
N LEU A 183 3.78 11.86 -16.97
CA LEU A 183 3.97 10.40 -17.05
C LEU A 183 4.81 9.97 -18.24
N ASP A 184 4.59 10.57 -19.41
CA ASP A 184 5.30 10.25 -20.66
C ASP A 184 6.79 10.61 -20.62
N GLN A 185 7.21 11.48 -19.70
CA GLN A 185 8.61 11.84 -19.49
C GLN A 185 9.35 10.86 -18.58
N VAL A 186 8.63 10.00 -17.85
CA VAL A 186 9.23 8.98 -16.98
C VAL A 186 9.44 7.71 -17.80
N SER A 187 10.67 7.49 -18.25
CA SER A 187 11.04 6.37 -19.11
C SER A 187 11.10 5.04 -18.36
N TYR A 188 11.09 3.93 -19.09
CA TYR A 188 11.25 2.59 -18.53
C TYR A 188 12.62 2.42 -17.85
N GLU A 189 13.66 3.01 -18.43
CA GLU A 189 15.03 3.00 -17.93
C GLU A 189 15.14 3.77 -16.61
N MET A 190 14.51 4.95 -16.53
CA MET A 190 14.43 5.73 -15.27
C MET A 190 13.78 4.90 -14.17
N VAL A 191 12.66 4.24 -14.47
CA VAL A 191 11.97 3.36 -13.51
C VAL A 191 12.86 2.19 -13.10
N ASN A 192 13.52 1.53 -14.05
CA ASN A 192 14.40 0.40 -13.76
C ASN A 192 15.62 0.76 -12.92
N HIS A 193 16.15 1.98 -13.08
CA HIS A 193 17.28 2.47 -12.30
C HIS A 193 17.02 2.36 -10.80
N TYR A 194 15.80 2.71 -10.35
CA TYR A 194 15.40 2.57 -8.94
C TYR A 194 15.46 1.13 -8.39
N PHE A 195 15.44 0.12 -9.24
CA PHE A 195 15.50 -1.30 -8.84
C PHE A 195 16.90 -1.90 -9.02
N SER A 196 17.82 -1.14 -9.60
CA SER A 196 19.21 -1.58 -9.81
C SER A 196 19.99 -1.63 -8.50
N ARG A 197 21.06 -2.43 -8.46
CA ARG A 197 21.96 -2.44 -7.31
C ARG A 197 22.67 -1.10 -7.19
N VAL A 198 22.81 -0.63 -5.96
CA VAL A 198 23.62 0.55 -5.66
C VAL A 198 25.07 0.09 -5.52
N ASN A 199 25.93 0.54 -6.44
CA ASN A 199 27.36 0.19 -6.46
C ASN A 199 28.17 1.31 -5.78
N ASP A 200 27.96 1.48 -4.49
CA ASP A 200 28.64 2.47 -3.66
C ASP A 200 28.98 1.82 -2.31
N GLU A 201 30.22 2.01 -1.83
CA GLU A 201 30.74 1.37 -0.62
C GLU A 201 29.88 1.67 0.62
N GLY A 202 29.20 2.83 0.66
CA GLY A 202 28.30 3.22 1.75
C GLY A 202 26.86 2.70 1.63
N TRP A 203 26.48 2.12 0.49
CA TRP A 203 25.10 1.77 0.16
C TRP A 203 24.98 0.32 -0.32
N MET A 204 25.42 -0.62 0.52
CA MET A 204 25.28 -2.05 0.23
C MET A 204 23.83 -2.53 0.36
N ASP A 205 23.49 -3.59 -0.38
CA ASP A 205 22.20 -4.26 -0.25
C ASP A 205 21.89 -4.68 1.20
N LEU A 206 20.61 -4.57 1.56
CA LEU A 206 20.09 -5.06 2.83
C LEU A 206 20.41 -6.55 3.00
N LYS A 207 21.14 -6.88 4.08
CA LYS A 207 21.41 -8.27 4.47
C LYS A 207 20.40 -8.69 5.53
N LEU A 208 19.47 -9.54 5.15
CA LEU A 208 18.52 -10.11 6.09
C LEU A 208 19.17 -11.23 6.92
N PRO A 209 18.84 -11.36 8.22
CA PRO A 209 19.30 -12.48 9.04
C PRO A 209 18.92 -13.81 8.40
N THR A 210 19.89 -14.70 8.19
CA THR A 210 19.71 -15.96 7.46
C THR A 210 18.89 -17.01 8.23
N LYS A 211 18.67 -16.80 9.53
CA LYS A 211 17.84 -17.64 10.39
C LYS A 211 17.26 -16.79 11.53
N LEU A 212 15.95 -16.56 11.51
CA LEU A 212 15.23 -16.59 12.77
C LEU A 212 14.96 -18.08 13.01
N ASN A 213 15.38 -18.63 14.15
CA ASN A 213 14.97 -19.95 14.61
C ASN A 213 13.46 -19.90 14.93
N LEU A 214 12.64 -19.72 13.89
CA LEU A 214 11.21 -19.70 14.01
C LEU A 214 10.72 -21.16 13.99
N PRO A 215 9.80 -21.52 14.88
CA PRO A 215 9.18 -22.83 14.84
C PRO A 215 8.56 -23.06 13.45
N PRO A 216 8.50 -24.31 12.96
CA PRO A 216 7.96 -24.62 11.62
C PRO A 216 6.57 -24.02 11.34
N SER A 217 5.78 -23.78 12.38
CA SER A 217 4.47 -23.12 12.33
C SER A 217 4.51 -21.67 11.83
N ALA A 218 5.61 -20.95 12.04
CA ALA A 218 5.79 -19.57 11.61
C ALA A 218 6.37 -19.46 10.18
N MET A 219 7.03 -20.51 9.69
CA MET A 219 7.56 -20.58 8.32
C MET A 219 6.47 -20.91 7.29
N ALA A 220 5.40 -21.61 7.68
CA ALA A 220 4.33 -22.05 6.77
C ALA A 220 3.43 -20.93 6.20
N LYS A 221 3.71 -19.65 6.52
CA LYS A 221 2.95 -18.48 6.04
C LYS A 221 3.82 -17.31 5.56
N LEU A 222 5.13 -17.51 5.40
CA LEU A 222 6.04 -16.57 4.74
C LEU A 222 6.22 -16.94 3.26
#